data_AF-A0A844MTH1-F1
#
_entry.id   AF-A0A844MTH1-F1
#
_cell.length_a   1.000
_cell.length_b   1.000
_cell.length_c   1.000
_cell.angle_alpha   90.00
_cell.angle_beta   90.00
_cell.angle_gamma   90.00
#
_symmetry.space_group_name_H-M   'P 1'
#
loop_
_entity.id
_entity.type
_entity.pdbx_description
1 polymer ?
#
loop_
_entity_poly.entity_id
_entity_poly.type
_entity_poly.pdbx_seq_one_letter_code
_entity_poly.pdbx_strand_id
1 'polypeptide(L)'
;MSLILTNTQQWCLDYEAASAKDKHLLMVEALNNPIPSKAIEECDLGMLLVELVDEMVSNNLISDALALMEKVQRQQPELYAREFQYLDSLRVKYYLFSNQPELLSDCLAQFKNDPISSIDQMMSSVVEYLRFYGATREIVDLCKSTYQPIKNSQEVLPGTEDELASVILIDLMEKVYWQLQQSESVDWDAFGDVAKQYVTEEPQLWIAEVRRNLTKEIEVNQQFFNDFKKEQKRDDNLRALSLAFSRYMAVQKQVSFITSQRIWGSVFEFLSTRELPHNELSYPDRFFTFSEETLDKHIAQLVGGLLSDGQVEAAAVLWGIPYVYDFLLNKQVIGQAVHQQGIAVTNVLKPKMIESFDKYLWQLDFVHRWLPPDSVAEADFTAEAALFSSSIEKVTPLATEPGKGNLESFYNQFKDFDLNIPHEQESPFLPNPRLFEPPEIKPEKPPKKRKSPLMQAADLFDRNNSSKGKQKKKKR
;
A
#
# COMPACT_ATOMS: atom_id res chain seq x y z
N MET A 1 -5.23 -27.01 33.95
CA MET A 1 -6.07 -26.73 32.77
C MET A 1 -6.08 -25.24 32.60
N SER A 2 -5.85 -24.74 31.37
CA SER A 2 -5.83 -23.29 31.11
C SER A 2 -7.18 -22.66 31.45
N LEU A 3 -7.17 -21.45 32.03
CA LEU A 3 -8.38 -20.76 32.50
C LEU A 3 -9.37 -20.53 31.36
N ILE A 4 -8.89 -20.31 30.12
CA ILE A 4 -9.72 -20.15 28.92
C ILE A 4 -10.62 -21.37 28.64
N LEU A 5 -10.23 -22.57 29.10
CA LEU A 5 -10.99 -23.81 28.90
C LEU A 5 -12.06 -24.01 29.97
N THR A 6 -11.86 -23.41 31.15
CA THR A 6 -12.71 -23.63 32.34
C THR A 6 -13.60 -22.45 32.67
N ASN A 7 -13.20 -21.23 32.32
CA ASN A 7 -13.91 -19.99 32.56
C ASN A 7 -13.44 -18.89 31.58
N THR A 8 -13.92 -18.96 30.33
CA THR A 8 -13.61 -18.01 29.24
C THR A 8 -13.79 -16.56 29.65
N GLN A 9 -14.90 -16.24 30.34
CA GLN A 9 -15.22 -14.87 30.75
C GLN A 9 -14.17 -14.31 31.72
N GLN A 10 -13.75 -15.11 32.70
CA GLN A 10 -12.71 -14.67 33.63
C GLN A 10 -11.37 -14.50 32.92
N TRP A 11 -11.01 -15.40 32.00
CA TRP A 11 -9.78 -15.25 31.21
C TRP A 11 -9.77 -13.94 30.42
N CYS A 12 -10.89 -13.59 29.78
CA CYS A 12 -11.04 -12.33 29.05
C CYS A 12 -10.82 -11.10 29.97
N LEU A 13 -11.44 -11.08 31.16
CA LEU A 13 -11.25 -10.01 32.15
C LEU A 13 -9.80 -9.91 32.63
N ASP A 14 -9.16 -11.06 32.88
CA ASP A 14 -7.77 -11.11 33.31
C ASP A 14 -6.83 -10.62 32.19
N TYR A 15 -7.12 -10.95 30.93
CA TYR A 15 -6.37 -10.51 29.76
C TYR A 15 -6.48 -8.99 29.55
N GLU A 16 -7.68 -8.42 29.62
CA GLU A 16 -7.89 -6.98 29.45
C GLU A 16 -7.17 -6.16 30.55
N ALA A 17 -7.16 -6.66 31.78
CA ALA A 17 -6.51 -6.01 32.92
C ALA A 17 -4.99 -6.23 32.99
N ALA A 18 -4.44 -7.14 32.18
CA ALA A 18 -3.04 -7.54 32.22
C ALA A 18 -2.11 -6.49 31.57
N SER A 19 -0.85 -6.48 32.02
CA SER A 19 0.24 -5.79 31.32
C SER A 19 0.50 -6.43 29.95
N ALA A 20 1.15 -5.73 29.02
CA ALA A 20 1.49 -6.31 27.70
C ALA A 20 2.30 -7.60 27.82
N LYS A 21 3.24 -7.65 28.77
CA LYS A 21 4.01 -8.85 29.08
C LYS A 21 3.12 -10.00 29.60
N ASP A 22 2.18 -9.70 30.48
CA ASP A 22 1.28 -10.72 31.05
C ASP A 22 0.23 -11.18 30.01
N LYS A 23 -0.26 -10.30 29.14
CA LYS A 23 -1.09 -10.65 27.97
C LYS A 23 -0.37 -11.67 27.08
N HIS A 24 0.90 -11.43 26.77
CA HIS A 24 1.71 -12.40 26.03
C HIS A 24 1.77 -13.77 26.73
N LEU A 25 2.02 -13.80 28.05
CA LEU A 25 2.07 -15.05 28.81
C LEU A 25 0.72 -15.77 28.82
N LEU A 26 -0.38 -15.04 29.05
CA LEU A 26 -1.74 -15.58 29.04
C LEU A 26 -2.12 -16.16 27.67
N MET A 27 -1.76 -15.47 26.58
CA MET A 27 -1.99 -15.95 25.21
C MET A 27 -1.19 -17.22 24.94
N VAL A 28 0.11 -17.23 25.26
CA VAL A 28 0.98 -18.40 25.08
C VAL A 28 0.50 -19.59 25.90
N GLU A 29 -0.01 -19.37 27.11
CA GLU A 29 -0.61 -20.39 27.96
C GLU A 29 -1.90 -20.95 27.34
N ALA A 30 -2.80 -20.08 26.88
CA ALA A 30 -4.06 -20.47 26.24
C ALA A 30 -3.79 -21.38 25.03
N LEU A 31 -2.81 -21.02 24.20
CA LEU A 31 -2.45 -21.76 22.99
C LEU A 31 -1.89 -23.16 23.26
N ASN A 32 -1.36 -23.45 24.46
CA ASN A 32 -0.82 -24.78 24.80
C ASN A 32 -1.85 -25.92 24.76
N ASN A 33 -3.14 -25.59 24.71
CA ASN A 33 -4.21 -26.58 24.64
C ASN A 33 -5.17 -26.22 23.48
N PRO A 34 -5.83 -27.19 22.82
CA PRO A 34 -6.88 -26.90 21.86
C PRO A 34 -7.96 -25.99 22.45
N ILE A 35 -8.23 -24.85 21.83
CA ILE A 35 -9.20 -23.87 22.33
C ILE A 35 -10.55 -24.14 21.63
N PRO A 36 -11.65 -24.36 22.36
CA PRO A 36 -12.95 -24.58 21.75
C PRO A 36 -13.37 -23.39 20.88
N SER A 37 -13.97 -23.63 19.71
CA SER A 37 -14.41 -22.57 18.77
C SER A 37 -15.33 -21.55 19.44
N LYS A 38 -16.18 -21.99 20.38
CA LYS A 38 -17.03 -21.12 21.18
C LYS A 38 -16.23 -20.11 22.01
N ALA A 39 -15.13 -20.53 22.63
CA ALA A 39 -14.28 -19.64 23.44
C ALA A 39 -13.51 -18.65 22.54
N ILE A 40 -13.06 -19.09 21.36
CA ILE A 40 -12.45 -18.22 20.34
C ILE A 40 -13.41 -17.08 19.96
N GLU A 41 -14.69 -17.40 19.74
CA GLU A 41 -15.72 -16.43 19.35
C GLU A 41 -16.15 -15.52 20.49
N GLU A 42 -16.35 -16.06 21.70
CA GLU A 42 -16.77 -15.27 22.87
C GLU A 42 -15.73 -14.24 23.30
N CYS A 43 -14.44 -14.54 23.16
CA CYS A 43 -13.35 -13.63 23.52
C CYS A 43 -12.79 -12.82 22.35
N ASP A 44 -13.32 -12.99 21.12
CA ASP A 44 -12.71 -12.45 19.90
C ASP A 44 -11.19 -12.68 19.85
N LEU A 45 -10.79 -13.92 20.12
CA LEU A 45 -9.39 -14.27 20.35
C LEU A 45 -8.50 -13.98 19.14
N GLY A 46 -9.08 -13.96 17.94
CA GLY A 46 -8.39 -13.56 16.71
C GLY A 46 -7.91 -12.11 16.78
N MET A 47 -8.80 -11.19 17.14
CA MET A 47 -8.43 -9.78 17.28
C MET A 47 -7.44 -9.55 18.41
N LEU A 48 -7.62 -10.20 19.56
CA LEU A 48 -6.67 -10.09 20.68
C LEU A 48 -5.27 -10.60 20.33
N LEU A 49 -5.17 -11.61 19.46
CA LEU A 49 -3.91 -12.12 18.93
C LEU A 49 -3.27 -11.09 17.98
N VAL A 50 -4.04 -10.51 17.05
CA VAL A 50 -3.55 -9.49 16.13
C VAL A 50 -3.02 -8.27 16.90
N GLU A 51 -3.79 -7.76 17.86
CA GLU A 51 -3.37 -6.63 18.71
C GLU A 51 -2.06 -6.92 19.47
N LEU A 52 -1.92 -8.14 20.01
CA LEU A 52 -0.69 -8.54 20.69
C LEU A 52 0.50 -8.60 19.72
N VAL A 53 0.30 -9.14 18.52
CA VAL A 53 1.35 -9.17 17.48
C VAL A 53 1.74 -7.75 17.08
N ASP A 54 0.78 -6.86 16.85
CA ASP A 54 1.03 -5.46 16.50
C ASP A 54 1.79 -4.72 17.61
N GLU A 55 1.47 -4.99 18.88
CA GLU A 55 2.22 -4.43 20.01
C GLU A 55 3.65 -4.99 20.09
N MET A 56 3.86 -6.28 19.83
CA MET A 56 5.20 -6.87 19.75
C MET A 56 6.01 -6.26 18.59
N VAL A 57 5.39 -6.06 17.43
CA VAL A 57 6.02 -5.41 16.26
C VAL A 57 6.40 -3.98 16.56
N SER A 58 5.51 -3.22 17.22
CA SER A 58 5.77 -1.83 17.62
C SER A 58 6.92 -1.68 18.63
N ASN A 59 7.25 -2.78 19.30
CA ASN A 59 8.36 -2.91 20.24
C ASN A 59 9.60 -3.58 19.61
N ASN A 60 9.60 -3.84 18.30
CA ASN A 60 10.64 -4.56 17.55
C ASN A 60 10.94 -5.98 18.08
N LEU A 61 9.97 -6.62 18.75
CA LEU A 61 10.05 -8.02 19.18
C LEU A 61 9.66 -8.97 18.03
N ILE A 62 10.26 -8.76 16.86
CA ILE A 62 9.86 -9.42 15.60
C ILE A 62 10.03 -10.93 15.68
N SER A 63 11.16 -11.42 16.20
CA SER A 63 11.41 -12.86 16.35
C SER A 63 10.39 -13.53 17.27
N ASP A 64 10.00 -12.86 18.37
CA ASP A 64 9.00 -13.38 19.29
C ASP A 64 7.61 -13.39 18.64
N ALA A 65 7.26 -12.36 17.88
CA ALA A 65 5.99 -12.28 17.16
C ALA A 65 5.88 -13.42 16.12
N LEU A 66 6.93 -13.64 15.33
CA LEU A 66 6.99 -14.74 14.36
C LEU A 66 6.89 -16.11 15.04
N ALA A 67 7.53 -16.31 16.19
CA ALA A 67 7.45 -17.54 16.97
C ALA A 67 6.03 -17.78 17.52
N LEU A 68 5.35 -16.72 17.99
CA LEU A 68 3.95 -16.79 18.41
C LEU A 68 3.04 -17.18 17.23
N MET A 69 3.22 -16.56 16.07
CA MET A 69 2.44 -16.86 14.86
C MET A 69 2.65 -18.31 14.40
N GLU A 70 3.88 -18.81 14.41
CA GLU A 70 4.18 -20.20 14.10
C GLU A 70 3.49 -21.16 15.09
N LYS A 71 3.49 -20.82 16.38
CA LYS A 71 2.78 -21.58 17.40
C LYS A 71 1.27 -21.63 17.13
N VAL A 72 0.66 -20.49 16.82
CA VAL A 72 -0.78 -20.41 16.47
C VAL A 72 -1.07 -21.25 15.23
N GLN A 73 -0.25 -21.13 14.18
CA GLN A 73 -0.42 -21.89 12.94
C GLN A 73 -0.40 -23.41 13.19
N ARG A 74 0.49 -23.89 14.07
CA ARG A 74 0.63 -25.31 14.39
C ARG A 74 -0.44 -25.83 15.36
N GLN A 75 -0.80 -25.04 16.38
CA GLN A 75 -1.64 -25.49 17.49
C GLN A 75 -3.11 -25.12 17.32
N GLN A 76 -3.41 -24.03 16.59
CA GLN A 76 -4.76 -23.51 16.33
C GLN A 76 -4.89 -23.06 14.87
N PRO A 77 -4.78 -23.98 13.88
CA PRO A 77 -4.78 -23.62 12.46
C PRO A 77 -6.06 -22.90 12.01
N GLU A 78 -7.20 -23.20 12.63
CA GLU A 78 -8.47 -22.50 12.36
C GLU A 78 -8.45 -21.05 12.83
N LEU A 79 -7.84 -20.77 13.98
CA LEU A 79 -7.64 -19.41 14.48
C LEU A 79 -6.70 -18.64 13.55
N TYR A 80 -5.60 -19.27 13.15
CA TYR A 80 -4.66 -18.68 12.19
C TYR A 80 -5.36 -18.30 10.89
N ALA A 81 -6.13 -19.23 10.31
CA ALA A 81 -6.82 -19.03 9.03
C ALA A 81 -7.90 -17.93 9.07
N ARG A 82 -8.41 -17.55 10.26
CA ARG A 82 -9.36 -16.44 10.42
C ARG A 82 -8.67 -15.07 10.30
N GLU A 83 -7.43 -14.97 10.77
CA GLU A 83 -6.68 -13.71 10.87
C GLU A 83 -5.43 -13.67 10.00
N PHE A 84 -5.30 -14.62 9.05
CA PHE A 84 -4.09 -14.80 8.27
C PHE A 84 -3.65 -13.52 7.56
N GLN A 85 -4.60 -12.69 7.13
CA GLN A 85 -4.31 -11.47 6.38
C GLN A 85 -3.40 -10.54 7.18
N TYR A 86 -3.65 -10.35 8.48
CA TYR A 86 -2.84 -9.51 9.36
C TYR A 86 -1.52 -10.20 9.72
N LEU A 87 -1.58 -11.49 10.04
CA LEU A 87 -0.41 -12.28 10.44
C LEU A 87 0.59 -12.45 9.28
N ASP A 88 0.15 -12.94 8.12
CA ASP A 88 1.02 -13.16 6.97
C ASP A 88 1.54 -11.84 6.37
N SER A 89 0.85 -10.71 6.56
CA SER A 89 1.36 -9.39 6.15
C SER A 89 2.70 -9.07 6.85
N LEU A 90 2.81 -9.31 8.17
CA LEU A 90 4.08 -9.13 8.89
C LEU A 90 5.18 -10.04 8.34
N ARG A 91 4.87 -11.31 8.08
CA ARG A 91 5.83 -12.27 7.49
C ARG A 91 6.33 -11.81 6.14
N VAL A 92 5.44 -11.33 5.26
CA VAL A 92 5.82 -10.76 3.97
C VAL A 92 6.81 -9.61 4.14
N LYS A 93 6.49 -8.63 5.00
CA LYS A 93 7.38 -7.48 5.28
C LYS A 93 8.75 -7.95 5.77
N TYR A 94 8.78 -8.86 6.74
CA TYR A 94 10.02 -9.37 7.32
C TYR A 94 10.86 -10.19 6.33
N TYR A 95 10.26 -11.06 5.53
CA TYR A 95 10.99 -11.87 4.55
C TYR A 95 11.50 -11.05 3.37
N LEU A 96 10.76 -10.00 2.97
CA LEU A 96 11.26 -9.02 2.01
C LEU A 96 12.48 -8.30 2.57
N PHE A 97 12.38 -7.73 3.78
CA PHE A 97 13.49 -7.08 4.48
C PHE A 97 14.72 -7.99 4.61
N SER A 98 14.52 -9.22 5.08
CA SER A 98 15.58 -10.22 5.29
C SER A 98 16.10 -10.85 4.00
N ASN A 99 15.55 -10.47 2.85
CA ASN A 99 15.91 -10.98 1.52
C ASN A 99 15.80 -12.51 1.41
N GLN A 100 14.68 -13.07 1.88
CA GLN A 100 14.36 -14.51 1.87
C GLN A 100 13.14 -14.80 0.99
N PRO A 101 13.22 -14.58 -0.34
CA PRO A 101 12.08 -14.68 -1.24
C PRO A 101 11.48 -16.10 -1.30
N GLU A 102 12.27 -17.13 -1.00
CA GLU A 102 11.82 -18.52 -0.95
C GLU A 102 10.75 -18.78 0.12
N LEU A 103 10.66 -17.94 1.16
CA LEU A 103 9.66 -18.05 2.22
C LEU A 103 8.36 -17.31 1.91
N LEU A 104 8.33 -16.50 0.84
CA LEU A 104 7.15 -15.73 0.46
C LEU A 104 6.03 -16.61 -0.12
N SER A 105 6.34 -17.74 -0.76
CA SER A 105 5.33 -18.58 -1.41
C SER A 105 4.22 -19.02 -0.45
N ASP A 106 4.62 -19.42 0.76
CA ASP A 106 3.72 -19.97 1.77
C ASP A 106 2.84 -18.87 2.35
N CYS A 107 3.40 -17.68 2.56
CA CYS A 107 2.65 -16.51 3.05
C CYS A 107 1.64 -16.04 2.00
N LEU A 108 2.04 -16.01 0.73
CA LEU A 108 1.19 -15.54 -0.36
C LEU A 108 0.11 -16.56 -0.77
N ALA A 109 0.25 -17.83 -0.39
CA ALA A 109 -0.72 -18.88 -0.74
C ALA A 109 -2.11 -18.57 -0.20
N GLN A 110 -2.23 -18.05 1.02
CA GLN A 110 -3.54 -17.77 1.62
C GLN A 110 -4.25 -16.59 0.94
N PHE A 111 -3.52 -15.54 0.59
CA PHE A 111 -4.06 -14.42 -0.21
C PHE A 111 -4.58 -14.88 -1.58
N LYS A 112 -3.92 -15.87 -2.20
CA LYS A 112 -4.39 -16.47 -3.47
C LYS A 112 -5.64 -17.35 -3.28
N ASN A 113 -5.74 -18.03 -2.14
CA ASN A 113 -6.84 -18.96 -1.86
C ASN A 113 -8.12 -18.23 -1.39
N ASP A 114 -8.00 -17.12 -0.67
CA ASP A 114 -9.13 -16.31 -0.20
C ASP A 114 -8.91 -14.80 -0.49
N PRO A 115 -8.84 -14.41 -1.78
CA PRO A 115 -8.48 -13.03 -2.17
C PRO A 115 -9.56 -11.99 -1.86
N ILE A 116 -10.83 -12.40 -1.79
CA ILE A 116 -11.95 -11.47 -1.54
C ILE A 116 -11.93 -11.02 -0.07
N SER A 117 -11.76 -11.94 0.88
CA SER A 117 -11.77 -11.56 2.30
C SER A 117 -10.49 -10.86 2.74
N SER A 118 -9.38 -11.06 2.03
CA SER A 118 -8.08 -10.47 2.34
C SER A 118 -7.74 -9.23 1.52
N ILE A 119 -8.67 -8.74 0.68
CA ILE A 119 -8.40 -7.69 -0.31
C ILE A 119 -7.82 -6.41 0.31
N ASP A 120 -8.37 -5.94 1.43
CA ASP A 120 -7.94 -4.70 2.06
C ASP A 120 -6.47 -4.78 2.49
N GLN A 121 -6.07 -5.84 3.18
CA GLN A 121 -4.68 -6.03 3.62
C GLN A 121 -3.75 -6.39 2.46
N MET A 122 -4.27 -7.12 1.47
CA MET A 122 -3.51 -7.45 0.27
C MET A 122 -3.13 -6.17 -0.49
N MET A 123 -4.08 -5.27 -0.73
CA MET A 123 -3.87 -4.04 -1.48
C MET A 123 -3.10 -2.99 -0.69
N SER A 124 -3.49 -2.75 0.56
CA SER A 124 -2.87 -1.70 1.39
C SER A 124 -1.44 -2.04 1.83
N SER A 125 -1.09 -3.32 1.90
CA SER A 125 0.18 -3.77 2.45
C SER A 125 0.94 -4.68 1.49
N VAL A 126 0.46 -5.89 1.25
CA VAL A 126 1.24 -6.95 0.57
C VAL A 126 1.69 -6.52 -0.83
N VAL A 127 0.77 -5.97 -1.63
CA VAL A 127 1.06 -5.50 -2.99
C VAL A 127 2.10 -4.37 -2.98
N GLU A 128 1.95 -3.35 -2.12
CA GLU A 128 2.89 -2.22 -2.06
C GLU A 128 4.29 -2.68 -1.62
N TYR A 129 4.38 -3.52 -0.59
CA TYR A 129 5.69 -4.04 -0.13
C TYR A 129 6.36 -4.89 -1.21
N LEU A 130 5.66 -5.86 -1.82
CA LEU A 130 6.24 -6.65 -2.91
C LEU A 130 6.70 -5.75 -4.08
N ARG A 131 5.93 -4.70 -4.37
CA ARG A 131 6.21 -3.72 -5.42
C ARG A 131 7.48 -2.94 -5.15
N PHE A 132 7.63 -2.34 -3.96
CA PHE A 132 8.79 -1.47 -3.70
C PHE A 132 10.07 -2.22 -3.38
N TYR A 133 9.97 -3.43 -2.80
CA TYR A 133 11.10 -4.32 -2.59
C TYR A 133 11.59 -5.01 -3.87
N GLY A 134 10.89 -4.84 -5.00
CA GLY A 134 11.29 -5.41 -6.29
C GLY A 134 11.02 -6.92 -6.42
N ALA A 135 10.07 -7.47 -5.65
CA ALA A 135 9.65 -8.87 -5.73
C ALA A 135 8.70 -9.10 -6.92
N THR A 136 9.20 -8.80 -8.14
CA THR A 136 8.43 -8.76 -9.39
C THR A 136 7.76 -10.08 -9.72
N ARG A 137 8.42 -11.21 -9.48
CA ARG A 137 7.85 -12.54 -9.77
C ARG A 137 6.65 -12.80 -8.86
N GLU A 138 6.82 -12.54 -7.57
CA GLU A 138 5.87 -12.82 -6.51
C GLU A 138 4.61 -11.94 -6.64
N ILE A 139 4.78 -10.64 -6.89
CA ILE A 139 3.65 -9.71 -7.08
C ILE A 139 2.85 -10.04 -8.33
N VAL A 140 3.51 -10.35 -9.46
CA VAL A 140 2.82 -10.68 -10.71
C VAL A 140 2.03 -11.98 -10.56
N ASP A 141 2.59 -12.98 -9.90
CA ASP A 141 1.92 -14.25 -9.65
C ASP A 141 0.71 -14.10 -8.72
N LEU A 142 0.84 -13.28 -7.67
CA LEU A 142 -0.28 -12.91 -6.79
C LEU A 142 -1.39 -12.21 -7.59
N CYS A 143 -1.08 -11.11 -8.29
CA CYS A 143 -2.06 -10.34 -9.04
C CYS A 143 -2.77 -11.19 -10.11
N LYS A 144 -2.05 -12.05 -10.85
CA LYS A 144 -2.66 -12.95 -11.84
C LYS A 144 -3.64 -13.93 -11.21
N SER A 145 -3.27 -14.50 -10.07
CA SER A 145 -4.07 -15.51 -9.38
C SER A 145 -5.34 -14.90 -8.77
N THR A 146 -5.30 -13.64 -8.36
CA THR A 146 -6.40 -12.99 -7.62
C THR A 146 -7.28 -12.09 -8.50
N TYR A 147 -6.82 -11.67 -9.68
CA TYR A 147 -7.54 -10.75 -10.57
C TYR A 147 -8.96 -11.24 -10.94
N GLN A 148 -9.11 -12.47 -11.44
CA GLN A 148 -10.43 -12.98 -11.84
C GLN A 148 -11.40 -13.16 -10.65
N PRO A 149 -10.98 -13.75 -9.51
CA PRO A 149 -11.82 -13.77 -8.31
C PRO A 149 -12.31 -12.39 -7.87
N ILE A 150 -11.43 -11.38 -7.89
CA ILE A 150 -11.76 -10.02 -7.46
C ILE A 150 -12.68 -9.33 -8.45
N LYS A 151 -12.34 -9.34 -9.74
CA LYS A 151 -13.13 -8.72 -10.81
C LYS A 151 -14.57 -9.23 -10.88
N ASN A 152 -14.78 -10.52 -10.59
CA ASN A 152 -16.10 -11.14 -10.66
C ASN A 152 -16.86 -11.07 -9.32
N SER A 153 -16.25 -10.52 -8.27
CA SER A 153 -16.87 -10.40 -6.95
C SER A 153 -17.81 -9.21 -6.88
N GLN A 154 -18.97 -9.40 -6.26
CA GLN A 154 -19.87 -8.30 -5.87
C GLN A 154 -19.53 -7.75 -4.48
N GLU A 155 -18.63 -8.41 -3.76
CA GLU A 155 -18.23 -8.02 -2.40
C GLU A 155 -17.05 -7.04 -2.41
N VAL A 156 -16.38 -6.86 -3.55
CA VAL A 156 -15.24 -5.94 -3.69
C VAL A 156 -15.68 -4.69 -4.44
N LEU A 157 -15.13 -3.53 -4.05
CA LEU A 157 -15.38 -2.26 -4.72
C LEU A 157 -14.93 -2.35 -6.20
N PRO A 158 -15.79 -2.00 -7.18
CA PRO A 158 -15.40 -1.96 -8.59
C PRO A 158 -14.19 -1.06 -8.82
N GLY A 159 -13.28 -1.49 -9.70
CA GLY A 159 -12.02 -0.79 -10.00
C GLY A 159 -10.83 -1.28 -9.17
N THR A 160 -11.05 -2.06 -8.11
CA THR A 160 -9.95 -2.69 -7.35
C THR A 160 -9.13 -3.64 -8.23
N GLU A 161 -9.78 -4.30 -9.19
CA GLU A 161 -9.15 -5.17 -10.16
C GLU A 161 -8.21 -4.43 -11.13
N ASP A 162 -8.42 -3.13 -11.35
CA ASP A 162 -7.59 -2.32 -12.26
C ASP A 162 -6.17 -2.16 -11.70
N GLU A 163 -6.02 -2.07 -10.38
CA GLU A 163 -4.71 -2.04 -9.71
C GLU A 163 -3.95 -3.36 -9.84
N LEU A 164 -4.65 -4.50 -9.85
CA LEU A 164 -4.03 -5.80 -10.12
C LEU A 164 -3.66 -5.94 -11.59
N ALA A 165 -4.55 -5.48 -12.48
CA ALA A 165 -4.30 -5.44 -13.92
C ALA A 165 -3.09 -4.57 -14.25
N SER A 166 -2.93 -3.41 -13.61
CA SER A 166 -1.84 -2.48 -13.86
C SER A 166 -0.48 -3.14 -13.63
N VAL A 167 -0.31 -3.87 -12.51
CA VAL A 167 0.92 -4.63 -12.21
C VAL A 167 1.24 -5.64 -13.32
N ILE A 168 0.24 -6.39 -13.77
CA ILE A 168 0.40 -7.43 -14.81
C ILE A 168 0.78 -6.79 -16.16
N LEU A 169 0.12 -5.71 -16.51
CA LEU A 169 0.36 -5.00 -17.77
C LEU A 169 1.74 -4.34 -17.80
N ILE A 170 2.18 -3.77 -16.68
CA ILE A 170 3.51 -3.15 -16.56
C ILE A 170 4.62 -4.22 -16.66
N ASP A 171 4.47 -5.38 -16.02
CA ASP A 171 5.39 -6.53 -16.19
C ASP A 171 5.46 -6.98 -17.66
N LEU A 172 4.31 -7.03 -18.35
CA LEU A 172 4.27 -7.38 -19.77
C LEU A 172 5.04 -6.36 -20.62
N MET A 173 4.92 -5.06 -20.30
CA MET A 173 5.67 -4.00 -20.97
C MET A 173 7.19 -4.11 -20.75
N GLU A 174 7.62 -4.42 -19.52
CA GLU A 174 9.04 -4.60 -19.19
C GLU A 174 9.65 -5.79 -19.94
N LYS A 175 8.93 -6.91 -20.04
CA LYS A 175 9.38 -8.08 -20.81
C LYS A 175 9.58 -7.75 -22.29
N VAL A 176 8.62 -7.04 -22.89
CA VAL A 176 8.75 -6.57 -24.28
C VAL A 176 9.92 -5.60 -24.43
N TYR A 177 10.14 -4.71 -23.46
CA TYR A 177 11.28 -3.79 -23.49
C TYR A 177 12.61 -4.56 -23.54
N TRP A 178 12.79 -5.56 -22.67
CA TRP A 178 14.02 -6.36 -22.66
C TRP A 178 14.22 -7.19 -23.93
N GLN A 179 13.16 -7.75 -24.51
CA GLN A 179 13.22 -8.40 -25.83
C GLN A 179 13.74 -7.44 -26.91
N LEU A 180 13.19 -6.21 -26.94
CA LEU A 180 13.62 -5.18 -27.89
C LEU A 180 15.08 -4.75 -27.67
N GLN A 181 15.54 -4.65 -26.42
CA GLN A 181 16.96 -4.36 -26.12
C GLN A 181 17.91 -5.46 -26.62
N GLN A 182 17.44 -6.71 -26.65
CA GLN A 182 18.19 -7.86 -27.17
C GLN A 182 18.06 -8.01 -28.70
N SER A 183 17.44 -7.03 -29.38
CA SER A 183 17.16 -7.08 -30.82
C SER A 183 16.28 -8.27 -31.23
N GLU A 184 15.48 -8.81 -30.31
CA GLU A 184 14.52 -9.85 -30.59
C GLU A 184 13.24 -9.27 -31.22
N SER A 185 12.58 -10.06 -32.08
CA SER A 185 11.29 -9.68 -32.65
C SER A 185 10.18 -9.84 -31.63
N VAL A 186 9.33 -8.82 -31.47
CA VAL A 186 8.15 -8.87 -30.60
C VAL A 186 6.95 -9.36 -31.39
N ASP A 187 6.29 -10.40 -30.89
CA ASP A 187 4.97 -10.82 -31.34
C ASP A 187 3.90 -9.91 -30.73
N TRP A 188 3.56 -8.84 -31.46
CA TRP A 188 2.57 -7.85 -31.01
C TRP A 188 1.15 -8.39 -30.95
N ASP A 189 0.84 -9.45 -31.71
CA ASP A 189 -0.48 -10.08 -31.68
C ASP A 189 -0.63 -10.90 -30.39
N ALA A 190 0.38 -11.72 -30.05
CA ALA A 190 0.41 -12.46 -28.79
C ALA A 190 0.43 -11.52 -27.57
N PHE A 191 1.22 -10.45 -27.61
CA PHE A 191 1.20 -9.38 -26.59
C PHE A 191 -0.21 -8.81 -26.43
N GLY A 192 -0.85 -8.44 -27.54
CA GLY A 192 -2.19 -7.87 -27.53
C GLY A 192 -3.25 -8.82 -26.98
N ASP A 193 -3.15 -10.12 -27.29
CA ASP A 193 -4.10 -11.12 -26.80
C ASP A 193 -4.00 -11.38 -25.30
N VAL A 194 -2.80 -11.26 -24.72
CA VAL A 194 -2.63 -11.26 -23.27
C VAL A 194 -3.17 -9.96 -22.67
N ALA A 195 -2.81 -8.80 -23.22
CA ALA A 195 -3.18 -7.49 -22.69
C ALA A 195 -4.71 -7.27 -22.64
N LYS A 196 -5.45 -7.71 -23.67
CA LYS A 196 -6.93 -7.60 -23.74
C LYS A 196 -7.67 -8.28 -22.59
N GLN A 197 -7.03 -9.18 -21.85
CA GLN A 197 -7.64 -9.84 -20.68
C GLN A 197 -7.70 -8.90 -19.45
N TYR A 198 -6.82 -7.90 -19.43
CA TYR A 198 -6.60 -7.01 -18.29
C TYR A 198 -6.94 -5.55 -18.60
N VAL A 199 -6.84 -5.12 -19.86
CA VAL A 199 -7.27 -3.78 -20.27
C VAL A 199 -8.79 -3.75 -20.42
N THR A 200 -9.45 -2.97 -19.56
CA THR A 200 -10.91 -2.82 -19.53
C THR A 200 -11.42 -1.92 -20.66
N GLU A 201 -10.68 -0.85 -21.01
CA GLU A 201 -11.09 0.14 -22.01
C GLU A 201 -10.09 0.26 -23.16
N GLU A 202 -10.60 0.27 -24.40
CA GLU A 202 -9.84 0.53 -25.64
C GLU A 202 -8.47 -0.18 -25.74
N PRO A 203 -8.39 -1.51 -25.60
CA PRO A 203 -7.12 -2.25 -25.56
C PRO A 203 -6.20 -1.98 -26.76
N GLN A 204 -6.78 -1.72 -27.92
CA GLN A 204 -6.00 -1.43 -29.14
C GLN A 204 -5.25 -0.08 -29.05
N LEU A 205 -5.83 0.93 -28.39
CA LEU A 205 -5.16 2.21 -28.19
C LEU A 205 -4.00 2.06 -27.20
N TRP A 206 -4.23 1.34 -26.11
CA TRP A 206 -3.18 1.04 -25.14
C TRP A 206 -2.02 0.27 -25.78
N ILE A 207 -2.29 -0.79 -26.55
CA ILE A 207 -1.25 -1.55 -27.28
C ILE A 207 -0.49 -0.65 -28.26
N ALA A 208 -1.21 0.19 -29.01
CA ALA A 208 -0.58 1.12 -29.96
C ALA A 208 0.30 2.16 -29.23
N GLU A 209 -0.12 2.62 -28.06
CA GLU A 209 0.66 3.54 -27.23
C GLU A 209 1.95 2.89 -26.72
N VAL A 210 1.87 1.68 -26.15
CA VAL A 210 3.04 0.91 -25.70
C VAL A 210 4.00 0.73 -26.88
N ARG A 211 3.51 0.21 -28.01
CA ARG A 211 4.33 -0.01 -29.21
C ARG A 211 5.03 1.26 -29.69
N ARG A 212 4.35 2.40 -29.63
CA ARG A 212 4.89 3.69 -30.08
C ARG A 212 5.91 4.28 -29.11
N ASN A 213 5.68 4.17 -27.81
CA ASN A 213 6.42 4.94 -26.80
C ASN A 213 7.49 4.12 -26.07
N LEU A 214 7.37 2.79 -26.00
CA LEU A 214 8.23 1.95 -25.17
C LEU A 214 9.73 2.12 -25.47
N THR A 215 10.12 2.29 -26.74
CA THR A 215 11.53 2.51 -27.13
C THR A 215 11.79 3.90 -27.72
N LYS A 216 10.78 4.78 -27.70
CA LYS A 216 10.91 6.13 -28.27
C LYS A 216 11.78 7.00 -27.40
N GLU A 217 12.74 7.70 -27.99
CA GLU A 217 13.45 8.78 -27.32
C GLU A 217 12.58 10.04 -27.26
N ILE A 218 12.58 10.71 -26.12
CA ILE A 218 11.82 11.94 -25.92
C ILE A 218 12.69 13.10 -26.34
N GLU A 219 12.23 13.84 -27.35
CA GLU A 219 12.86 15.08 -27.79
C GLU A 219 12.24 16.25 -27.02
N VAL A 220 12.99 16.82 -26.08
CA VAL A 220 12.58 18.01 -25.34
C VAL A 220 13.01 19.26 -26.12
N ASN A 221 12.13 19.66 -27.05
CA ASN A 221 12.34 20.80 -27.94
C ASN A 221 11.20 21.84 -27.79
N GLN A 222 11.20 22.90 -28.61
CA GLN A 222 10.16 23.94 -28.54
C GLN A 222 8.74 23.39 -28.70
N GLN A 223 8.55 22.32 -29.49
CA GLN A 223 7.24 21.70 -29.67
C GLN A 223 6.77 21.00 -28.40
N PHE A 224 7.67 20.30 -27.69
CA PHE A 224 7.36 19.71 -26.38
C PHE A 224 6.79 20.75 -25.40
N PHE A 225 7.45 21.91 -25.28
CA PHE A 225 6.99 22.99 -24.40
C PHE A 225 5.69 23.66 -24.90
N ASN A 226 5.46 23.72 -26.21
CA ASN A 226 4.19 24.20 -26.75
C ASN A 226 3.04 23.23 -26.48
N ASP A 227 3.31 21.93 -26.56
CA ASP A 227 2.35 20.87 -26.27
C ASP A 227 1.98 20.84 -24.78
N PHE A 228 2.93 21.13 -23.90
CA PHE A 228 2.69 21.20 -22.45
C PHE A 228 1.66 22.28 -22.04
N LYS A 229 1.42 23.29 -22.90
CA LYS A 229 0.41 24.34 -22.66
C LYS A 229 -1.03 23.86 -22.89
N LYS A 230 -1.22 22.70 -23.51
CA LYS A 230 -2.54 22.13 -23.79
C LYS A 230 -2.72 20.86 -22.97
N GLU A 231 -3.74 20.82 -22.14
CA GLU A 231 -4.02 19.72 -21.20
C GLU A 231 -3.84 18.32 -21.80
N GLN A 232 -4.60 17.96 -22.84
CA GLN A 232 -4.48 16.64 -23.47
C GLN A 232 -3.05 16.31 -23.94
N LYS A 233 -2.31 17.32 -24.44
CA LYS A 233 -0.95 17.14 -24.96
C LYS A 233 0.09 17.12 -23.85
N ARG A 234 -0.14 17.84 -22.77
CA ARG A 234 0.61 17.73 -21.53
C ARG A 234 0.49 16.32 -20.96
N ASP A 235 -0.71 15.76 -20.92
CA ASP A 235 -0.95 14.42 -20.40
C ASP A 235 -0.33 13.33 -21.30
N ASP A 236 -0.39 13.50 -22.63
CA ASP A 236 0.35 12.67 -23.59
C ASP A 236 1.88 12.72 -23.30
N ASN A 237 2.42 13.92 -23.04
CA ASN A 237 3.84 14.11 -22.74
C ASN A 237 4.24 13.50 -21.38
N LEU A 238 3.40 13.63 -20.36
CA LEU A 238 3.64 13.07 -19.03
C LEU A 238 3.62 11.53 -19.06
N ARG A 239 2.70 10.91 -19.82
CA ARG A 239 2.71 9.46 -20.06
C ARG A 239 3.95 8.99 -20.83
N ALA A 240 4.40 9.76 -21.82
CA ALA A 240 5.65 9.44 -22.51
C ALA A 240 6.84 9.51 -21.54
N LEU A 241 6.91 10.57 -20.70
CA LEU A 241 7.94 10.73 -19.69
C LEU A 241 7.92 9.61 -18.65
N SER A 242 6.76 9.12 -18.21
CA SER A 242 6.69 8.02 -17.25
C SER A 242 7.35 6.75 -17.80
N LEU A 243 7.11 6.42 -19.07
CA LEU A 243 7.75 5.26 -19.71
C LEU A 243 9.25 5.43 -19.86
N ALA A 244 9.69 6.64 -20.24
CA ALA A 244 11.11 6.95 -20.32
C ALA A 244 11.78 6.92 -18.94
N PHE A 245 11.07 7.31 -17.88
CA PHE A 245 11.52 7.20 -16.49
C PHE A 245 11.68 5.73 -16.08
N SER A 246 10.71 4.86 -16.41
CA SER A 246 10.85 3.42 -16.13
C SER A 246 12.05 2.79 -16.80
N ARG A 247 12.37 3.16 -18.05
CA ARG A 247 13.62 2.73 -18.69
C ARG A 247 14.86 3.24 -17.98
N TYR A 248 14.87 4.52 -17.60
CA TYR A 248 15.97 5.11 -16.83
C TYR A 248 16.20 4.33 -15.53
N MET A 249 15.13 4.08 -14.77
CA MET A 249 15.16 3.33 -13.52
C MET A 249 15.62 1.88 -13.72
N ALA A 250 15.12 1.19 -14.74
CA ALA A 250 15.52 -0.19 -15.03
C ALA A 250 16.99 -0.31 -15.45
N VAL A 251 17.44 0.52 -16.38
CA VAL A 251 18.78 0.42 -16.97
C VAL A 251 19.85 0.98 -16.04
N GLN A 252 19.59 2.14 -15.41
CA GLN A 252 20.60 2.87 -14.65
C GLN A 252 20.51 2.62 -13.15
N LYS A 253 19.31 2.33 -12.64
CA LYS A 253 19.07 2.16 -11.19
C LYS A 253 18.72 0.74 -10.78
N GLN A 254 18.60 -0.19 -11.74
CA GLN A 254 18.22 -1.59 -11.53
C GLN A 254 16.86 -1.77 -10.84
N VAL A 255 15.93 -0.86 -11.12
CA VAL A 255 14.57 -0.86 -10.55
C VAL A 255 13.55 -1.24 -11.61
N SER A 256 12.67 -2.19 -11.31
CA SER A 256 11.69 -2.73 -12.27
C SER A 256 10.71 -1.66 -12.77
N PHE A 257 10.01 -1.96 -13.86
CA PHE A 257 8.99 -1.04 -14.38
C PHE A 257 7.84 -0.88 -13.39
N ILE A 258 7.46 -1.94 -12.67
CA ILE A 258 6.37 -1.91 -11.69
C ILE A 258 6.68 -0.90 -10.58
N THR A 259 7.88 -1.00 -10.00
CA THR A 259 8.32 -0.08 -8.94
C THR A 259 8.45 1.34 -9.46
N SER A 260 9.09 1.53 -10.61
CA SER A 260 9.33 2.87 -11.17
C SER A 260 8.06 3.57 -11.62
N GLN A 261 7.08 2.86 -12.22
CA GLN A 261 5.78 3.44 -12.56
C GLN A 261 5.03 3.88 -11.32
N ARG A 262 5.12 3.13 -10.21
CA ARG A 262 4.50 3.55 -8.95
C ARG A 262 5.18 4.76 -8.33
N ILE A 263 6.52 4.81 -8.30
CA ILE A 263 7.26 6.00 -7.86
C ILE A 263 6.83 7.23 -8.67
N TRP A 264 6.82 7.11 -10.00
CA TRP A 264 6.35 8.19 -10.88
C TRP A 264 4.90 8.57 -10.58
N GLY A 265 4.02 7.59 -10.44
CA GLY A 265 2.60 7.77 -10.14
C GLY A 265 2.38 8.54 -8.85
N SER A 266 2.99 8.13 -7.74
CA SER A 266 2.83 8.80 -6.45
C SER A 266 3.39 10.23 -6.47
N VAL A 267 4.54 10.47 -7.10
CA VAL A 267 5.07 11.84 -7.26
C VAL A 267 4.15 12.68 -8.14
N PHE A 268 3.61 12.11 -9.21
CA PHE A 268 2.71 12.81 -10.12
C PHE A 268 1.35 13.12 -9.47
N GLU A 269 0.81 12.20 -8.69
CA GLU A 269 -0.43 12.38 -7.93
C GLU A 269 -0.28 13.50 -6.90
N PHE A 270 0.81 13.51 -6.13
CA PHE A 270 1.19 14.63 -5.28
C PHE A 270 1.21 15.95 -6.05
N LEU A 271 1.88 15.97 -7.21
CA LEU A 271 2.00 17.20 -7.99
C LEU A 271 0.66 17.67 -8.57
N SER A 272 -0.24 16.75 -8.90
CA SER A 272 -1.51 17.00 -9.59
C SER A 272 -2.67 17.32 -8.64
N THR A 273 -2.60 16.88 -7.39
CA THR A 273 -3.60 17.21 -6.34
C THR A 273 -3.49 18.66 -5.85
N ARG A 274 -2.43 19.37 -6.23
CA ARG A 274 -2.26 20.79 -5.91
C ARG A 274 -3.15 21.63 -6.82
N GLU A 275 -3.93 22.52 -6.21
CA GLU A 275 -4.73 23.50 -6.93
C GLU A 275 -3.82 24.59 -7.52
N LEU A 276 -3.32 24.35 -8.74
CA LEU A 276 -2.50 25.31 -9.47
C LEU A 276 -3.34 26.10 -10.48
N PRO A 277 -3.15 27.43 -10.59
CA PRO A 277 -3.70 28.22 -11.68
C PRO A 277 -3.32 27.65 -13.06
N HIS A 278 -4.21 27.73 -14.05
CA HIS A 278 -4.00 27.15 -15.39
C HIS A 278 -2.72 27.65 -16.08
N ASN A 279 -2.32 28.90 -15.83
CA ASN A 279 -1.08 29.49 -16.35
C ASN A 279 0.19 28.91 -15.70
N GLU A 280 0.10 28.25 -14.55
CA GLU A 280 1.21 27.54 -13.91
C GLU A 280 1.31 26.11 -14.45
N LEU A 281 0.18 25.43 -14.65
CA LEU A 281 0.11 24.10 -15.27
C LEU A 281 0.66 24.05 -16.71
N SER A 282 0.78 25.21 -17.36
CA SER A 282 1.21 25.34 -18.75
C SER A 282 2.73 25.33 -18.95
N TYR A 283 3.53 25.38 -17.87
CA TYR A 283 4.99 25.42 -17.94
C TYR A 283 5.60 24.32 -17.05
N PRO A 284 6.46 23.43 -17.59
CA PRO A 284 7.05 22.34 -16.82
C PRO A 284 7.71 22.78 -15.52
N ASP A 285 8.56 23.81 -15.55
CA ASP A 285 9.22 24.31 -14.33
C ASP A 285 8.23 24.68 -13.23
N ARG A 286 7.11 25.34 -13.59
CA ARG A 286 6.08 25.73 -12.62
C ARG A 286 5.27 24.53 -12.15
N PHE A 287 4.93 23.62 -13.07
CA PHE A 287 4.25 22.37 -12.76
C PHE A 287 5.06 21.53 -11.75
N PHE A 288 6.38 21.43 -11.93
CA PHE A 288 7.27 20.67 -11.04
C PHE A 288 7.83 21.50 -9.86
N THR A 289 7.39 22.74 -9.65
CA THR A 289 7.83 23.51 -8.47
C THR A 289 6.86 23.26 -7.32
N PHE A 290 7.35 22.95 -6.12
CA PHE A 290 6.56 22.81 -4.89
C PHE A 290 7.30 23.35 -3.66
N SER A 291 6.58 23.60 -2.56
CA SER A 291 7.14 24.07 -1.29
C SER A 291 7.28 22.92 -0.27
N GLU A 292 8.11 23.13 0.76
CA GLU A 292 8.21 22.22 1.90
C GLU A 292 6.85 21.95 2.54
N GLU A 293 6.10 23.01 2.85
CA GLU A 293 4.76 22.90 3.47
C GLU A 293 3.79 22.04 2.67
N THR A 294 3.80 22.15 1.33
CA THR A 294 2.90 21.37 0.48
C THR A 294 3.28 19.90 0.47
N LEU A 295 4.58 19.58 0.44
CA LEU A 295 5.01 18.18 0.52
C LEU A 295 4.78 17.60 1.92
N ASP A 296 5.11 18.35 2.97
CA ASP A 296 4.92 17.92 4.37
C ASP A 296 3.45 17.59 4.66
N LYS A 297 2.52 18.46 4.23
CA LYS A 297 1.08 18.20 4.33
C LYS A 297 0.66 16.92 3.60
N HIS A 298 1.18 16.68 2.40
CA HIS A 298 0.87 15.48 1.64
C HIS A 298 1.39 14.21 2.34
N ILE A 299 2.63 14.25 2.85
CA ILE A 299 3.21 13.15 3.63
C ILE A 299 2.38 12.89 4.90
N ALA A 300 1.98 13.92 5.62
CA ALA A 300 1.13 13.79 6.80
C ALA A 300 -0.24 13.17 6.47
N GLN A 301 -0.83 13.49 5.31
CA GLN A 301 -2.10 12.88 4.86
C GLN A 301 -1.94 11.39 4.55
N LEU A 302 -0.83 11.00 3.92
CA LEU A 302 -0.53 9.59 3.65
C LEU A 302 -0.32 8.81 4.95
N VAL A 303 0.42 9.37 5.91
CA VAL A 303 0.72 8.72 7.20
C VAL A 303 -0.49 8.70 8.14
N GLY A 304 -1.29 9.77 8.16
CA GLY A 304 -2.43 9.94 9.07
C GLY A 304 -3.71 9.19 8.68
N GLY A 305 -3.70 8.46 7.55
CA GLY A 305 -4.84 7.66 7.10
C GLY A 305 -5.16 6.51 8.07
N LEU A 306 -6.41 6.43 8.52
CA LEU A 306 -6.90 5.44 9.51
C LEU A 306 -6.78 3.97 9.07
N LEU A 307 -6.48 3.66 7.79
CA LEU A 307 -6.66 2.33 7.20
C LEU A 307 -5.59 1.90 6.16
N SER A 308 -4.49 2.64 5.99
CA SER A 308 -3.45 2.28 5.01
C SER A 308 -2.06 2.22 5.65
N ASP A 309 -1.19 1.31 5.15
CA ASP A 309 0.26 1.41 5.32
C ASP A 309 0.81 2.61 4.50
N GLY A 310 0.17 3.77 4.58
CA GLY A 310 0.50 4.96 3.79
C GLY A 310 1.92 5.48 4.06
N GLN A 311 2.56 5.04 5.14
CA GLN A 311 4.00 5.18 5.39
C GLN A 311 4.87 4.66 4.23
N VAL A 312 4.46 3.58 3.56
CA VAL A 312 5.18 3.02 2.40
C VAL A 312 5.13 3.99 1.23
N GLU A 313 3.95 4.54 0.94
CA GLU A 313 3.77 5.52 -0.12
C GLU A 313 4.46 6.86 0.21
N ALA A 314 4.36 7.30 1.47
CA ALA A 314 5.08 8.49 1.95
C ALA A 314 6.59 8.36 1.73
N ALA A 315 7.16 7.20 2.07
CA ALA A 315 8.57 6.91 1.83
C ALA A 315 8.87 6.86 0.32
N ALA A 316 8.01 6.21 -0.47
CA ALA A 316 8.18 6.15 -1.91
C ALA A 316 8.17 7.54 -2.58
N VAL A 317 7.31 8.46 -2.14
CA VAL A 317 7.31 9.86 -2.62
C VAL A 317 8.58 10.57 -2.19
N LEU A 318 8.88 10.56 -0.90
CA LEU A 318 9.97 11.37 -0.33
C LEU A 318 11.35 10.93 -0.83
N TRP A 319 11.60 9.63 -0.97
CA TRP A 319 12.83 9.09 -1.56
C TRP A 319 12.77 8.96 -3.08
N GLY A 320 11.59 8.94 -3.69
CA GLY A 320 11.39 8.85 -5.14
C GLY A 320 11.56 10.19 -5.89
N ILE A 321 11.25 11.31 -5.24
CA ILE A 321 11.40 12.66 -5.83
C ILE A 321 12.81 12.89 -6.40
N PRO A 322 13.92 12.62 -5.69
CA PRO A 322 15.26 12.76 -6.24
C PRO A 322 15.47 12.04 -7.58
N TYR A 323 14.99 10.80 -7.72
CA TYR A 323 15.08 10.04 -8.97
C TYR A 323 14.30 10.69 -10.11
N VAL A 324 13.06 11.11 -9.83
CA VAL A 324 12.21 11.79 -10.82
C VAL A 324 12.86 13.10 -11.26
N TYR A 325 13.42 13.88 -10.32
CA TYR A 325 13.98 15.19 -10.60
C TYR A 325 15.32 15.09 -11.32
N ASP A 326 16.18 14.13 -10.96
CA ASP A 326 17.41 13.84 -11.70
C ASP A 326 17.12 13.44 -13.14
N PHE A 327 16.12 12.57 -13.35
CA PHE A 327 15.64 12.20 -14.68
C PHE A 327 15.12 13.40 -15.48
N LEU A 328 14.26 14.22 -14.89
CA LEU A 328 13.67 15.39 -15.56
C LEU A 328 14.74 16.43 -15.91
N LEU A 329 15.71 16.67 -15.03
CA LEU A 329 16.85 17.55 -15.29
C LEU A 329 17.72 17.01 -16.42
N ASN A 330 18.06 15.72 -16.41
CA ASN A 330 18.85 15.07 -17.44
C ASN A 330 18.18 15.19 -18.82
N LYS A 331 16.85 15.03 -18.87
CA LYS A 331 16.05 15.22 -20.09
C LYS A 331 15.78 16.69 -20.42
N GLN A 332 16.27 17.65 -19.63
CA GLN A 332 16.06 19.09 -19.81
C GLN A 332 14.56 19.50 -19.79
N VAL A 333 13.71 18.72 -19.11
CA VAL A 333 12.29 19.03 -18.92
C VAL A 333 12.13 20.14 -17.88
N ILE A 334 12.99 20.14 -16.87
CA ILE A 334 13.05 21.17 -15.83
C ILE A 334 14.43 21.84 -15.79
N GLY A 335 14.47 23.08 -15.30
CA GLY A 335 15.69 23.83 -15.05
C GLY A 335 16.40 23.43 -13.75
N GLN A 336 17.69 23.79 -13.66
CA GLN A 336 18.55 23.51 -12.48
C GLN A 336 17.97 24.07 -11.17
N ALA A 337 17.30 25.22 -11.21
CA ALA A 337 16.72 25.85 -10.02
C ALA A 337 15.56 25.01 -9.45
N VAL A 338 14.67 24.49 -10.31
CA VAL A 338 13.55 23.62 -9.90
C VAL A 338 14.07 22.29 -9.37
N HIS A 339 15.10 21.75 -10.02
CA HIS A 339 15.82 20.57 -9.53
C HIS A 339 16.36 20.78 -8.11
N GLN A 340 17.19 21.80 -7.91
CA GLN A 340 17.80 22.08 -6.61
C GLN A 340 16.77 22.34 -5.51
N GLN A 341 15.67 23.03 -5.83
CA GLN A 341 14.56 23.24 -4.90
C GLN A 341 13.92 21.90 -4.49
N GLY A 342 13.60 21.03 -5.44
CA GLY A 342 13.00 19.71 -5.13
C GLY A 342 13.90 18.85 -4.25
N ILE A 343 15.20 18.83 -4.53
CA ILE A 343 16.19 18.13 -3.69
C ILE A 343 16.31 18.77 -2.30
N ALA A 344 16.36 20.10 -2.21
CA ALA A 344 16.46 20.79 -0.94
C ALA A 344 15.25 20.51 -0.03
N VAL A 345 14.03 20.53 -0.59
CA VAL A 345 12.81 20.24 0.18
C VAL A 345 12.82 18.80 0.72
N THR A 346 13.18 17.81 -0.09
CA THR A 346 13.24 16.42 0.37
C THR A 346 14.30 16.21 1.45
N ASN A 347 15.45 16.86 1.35
CA ASN A 347 16.51 16.80 2.37
C ASN A 347 16.10 17.41 3.71
N VAL A 348 15.14 18.35 3.74
CA VAL A 348 14.60 18.90 4.99
C VAL A 348 13.60 17.93 5.63
N LEU A 349 12.79 17.23 4.83
CA LEU A 349 11.72 16.36 5.34
C LEU A 349 12.17 14.94 5.69
N LYS A 350 13.19 14.39 5.01
CA LYS A 350 13.72 13.04 5.29
C LYS A 350 14.11 12.84 6.76
N PRO A 351 14.88 13.75 7.41
CA PRO A 351 15.21 13.60 8.83
C PRO A 351 13.98 13.54 9.74
N LYS A 352 12.94 14.34 9.47
CA LYS A 352 11.69 14.33 10.26
C LYS A 352 11.00 12.97 10.17
N MET A 353 10.95 12.39 8.97
CA MET A 353 10.38 11.06 8.76
C MET A 353 11.23 9.98 9.43
N ILE A 354 12.56 10.05 9.31
CA ILE A 354 13.49 9.11 9.97
C ILE A 354 13.30 9.12 11.49
N GLU A 355 13.16 10.30 12.09
CA GLU A 355 12.91 10.46 13.53
C GLU A 355 11.54 9.91 13.94
N SER A 356 10.50 10.18 13.15
CA SER A 356 9.12 9.73 13.46
C SER A 356 8.94 8.21 13.34
N PHE A 357 9.72 7.56 12.48
CA PHE A 357 9.62 6.12 12.21
C PHE A 357 10.83 5.34 12.73
N ASP A 358 11.54 5.86 13.72
CA ASP A 358 12.88 5.41 14.10
C ASP A 358 13.01 3.90 14.39
N LYS A 359 11.94 3.24 14.84
CA LYS A 359 11.84 1.80 15.07
C LYS A 359 11.36 1.01 13.85
N TYR A 360 10.64 1.66 12.94
CA TYR A 360 9.96 1.05 11.79
C TYR A 360 10.74 1.22 10.47
N LEU A 361 11.86 1.95 10.46
CA LEU A 361 12.66 2.19 9.24
C LEU A 361 13.05 0.90 8.52
N TRP A 362 13.29 -0.20 9.23
CA TRP A 362 13.60 -1.50 8.63
C TRP A 362 12.50 -1.97 7.66
N GLN A 363 11.24 -1.60 7.90
CA GLN A 363 10.14 -1.93 6.98
C GLN A 363 10.23 -1.10 5.69
N LEU A 364 10.81 0.09 5.77
CA LEU A 364 10.95 1.05 4.67
C LEU A 364 12.33 0.97 3.98
N ASP A 365 13.18 0.02 4.36
CA ASP A 365 14.53 -0.19 3.82
C ASP A 365 14.57 -0.43 2.30
N PHE A 366 13.42 -0.74 1.68
CA PHE A 366 13.30 -0.84 0.23
C PHE A 366 13.82 0.38 -0.53
N VAL A 367 13.75 1.59 0.06
CA VAL A 367 14.25 2.82 -0.57
C VAL A 367 15.77 2.78 -0.81
N HIS A 368 16.47 1.90 -0.09
CA HIS A 368 17.91 1.64 -0.20
C HIS A 368 18.27 0.43 -1.06
N ARG A 369 17.27 -0.27 -1.60
CA ARG A 369 17.49 -1.34 -2.60
C ARG A 369 17.65 -0.79 -4.02
N TRP A 370 17.24 0.45 -4.22
CA TRP A 370 17.45 1.18 -5.46
C TRP A 370 18.88 1.71 -5.46
N LEU A 371 19.58 1.69 -6.60
CA LEU A 371 20.87 2.39 -6.67
C LEU A 371 20.68 3.89 -6.38
N PRO A 372 21.63 4.60 -5.76
CA PRO A 372 21.44 5.98 -5.32
C PRO A 372 21.05 6.93 -6.47
N PRO A 373 20.20 7.94 -6.22
CA PRO A 373 19.91 8.98 -7.21
C PRO A 373 21.16 9.83 -7.47
N ASP A 374 21.27 10.43 -8.65
CA ASP A 374 22.48 11.13 -9.11
C ASP A 374 22.79 12.39 -8.27
N SER A 375 21.76 12.94 -7.63
CA SER A 375 21.84 14.10 -6.72
C SER A 375 22.26 13.77 -5.29
N VAL A 376 22.38 12.49 -4.91
CA VAL A 376 22.72 12.07 -3.53
C VAL A 376 24.08 11.38 -3.53
N ALA A 377 24.94 11.77 -2.59
CA ALA A 377 26.25 11.13 -2.44
C ALA A 377 26.11 9.67 -1.98
N GLU A 378 26.88 8.78 -2.59
CA GLU A 378 26.87 7.34 -2.27
C GLU A 378 27.18 7.06 -0.79
N ALA A 379 28.06 7.87 -0.17
CA ALA A 379 28.39 7.76 1.24
C ALA A 379 27.19 8.09 2.15
N ASP A 380 26.44 9.15 1.83
CA ASP A 380 25.25 9.54 2.60
C ASP A 380 24.15 8.49 2.44
N PHE A 381 23.95 7.98 1.22
CA PHE A 381 23.00 6.91 0.93
C PHE A 381 23.32 5.61 1.69
N THR A 382 24.61 5.24 1.74
CA THR A 382 25.06 4.04 2.47
C THR A 382 24.91 4.21 3.98
N ALA A 383 25.18 5.41 4.51
CA ALA A 383 24.98 5.70 5.92
C ALA A 383 23.50 5.65 6.32
N GLU A 384 22.62 6.22 5.48
CA GLU A 384 21.16 6.14 5.66
C GLU A 384 20.68 4.68 5.60
N ALA A 385 21.15 3.87 4.65
CA ALA A 385 20.80 2.43 4.57
C ALA A 385 21.20 1.64 5.84
N ALA A 386 22.35 1.94 6.43
CA ALA A 386 22.76 1.32 7.69
C ALA A 386 21.84 1.71 8.86
N LEU A 387 21.33 2.94 8.87
CA LEU A 387 20.36 3.39 9.86
C LEU A 387 19.01 2.67 9.70
N PHE A 388 18.53 2.49 8.47
CA PHE A 388 17.27 1.80 8.18
C PHE A 388 17.34 0.32 8.59
N SER A 389 18.38 -0.39 8.14
CA SER A 389 18.55 -1.81 8.46
C SER A 389 18.74 -2.07 9.96
N SER A 390 19.51 -1.25 10.68
CA SER A 390 19.72 -1.41 12.13
C SER A 390 18.51 -1.02 12.98
N SER A 391 17.49 -0.38 12.40
CA SER A 391 16.32 0.06 13.15
C SER A 391 15.55 -1.11 13.78
N ILE A 392 15.60 -2.31 13.18
CA ILE A 392 14.99 -3.54 13.71
C ILE A 392 15.61 -3.97 15.06
N GLU A 393 16.84 -3.55 15.34
CA GLU A 393 17.56 -3.90 16.57
C GLU A 393 17.15 -3.03 17.78
N LYS A 394 16.36 -1.97 17.55
CA LYS A 394 15.85 -1.06 18.60
C LYS A 394 14.71 -1.69 19.40
N VAL A 395 15.01 -2.80 20.07
CA VAL A 395 14.04 -3.59 20.84
C VAL A 395 13.65 -2.85 22.12
N THR A 396 12.34 -2.75 22.36
CA THR A 396 11.78 -2.28 23.63
C THR A 396 11.07 -3.45 24.31
N PRO A 397 11.39 -3.82 25.56
CA PRO A 397 10.67 -4.88 26.25
C PRO A 397 9.19 -4.53 26.44
N LEU A 398 8.30 -5.54 26.36
CA LEU A 398 6.88 -5.36 26.66
C LEU A 398 6.69 -4.77 28.06
N ALA A 399 5.74 -3.84 28.18
CA ALA A 399 5.42 -3.19 29.44
C ALA A 399 4.99 -4.21 30.51
N THR A 400 5.45 -3.96 31.74
CA THR A 400 5.10 -4.77 32.92
C THR A 400 4.00 -4.14 33.77
N GLU A 401 3.64 -2.89 33.47
CA GLU A 401 2.54 -2.19 34.12
C GLU A 401 1.30 -2.21 33.21
N PRO A 402 0.10 -2.52 33.75
CA PRO A 402 -1.15 -2.43 32.99
C PRO A 402 -1.40 -1.03 32.41
N GLY A 403 -1.94 -0.99 31.19
CA GLY A 403 -2.29 0.26 30.50
C GLY A 403 -1.12 1.09 29.96
N LYS A 404 0.13 0.66 30.16
CA LYS A 404 1.31 1.24 29.49
C LYS A 404 1.69 0.40 28.27
N GLY A 405 2.07 1.06 27.17
CA GLY A 405 2.52 0.40 25.94
C GLY A 405 1.48 0.27 24.83
N ASN A 406 0.25 0.75 25.04
CA ASN A 406 -0.82 0.60 24.05
C ASN A 406 -0.49 1.26 22.70
N LEU A 407 -1.02 0.68 21.61
CA LEU A 407 -0.98 1.20 20.24
C LEU A 407 -1.38 2.69 20.14
N GLU A 408 -2.23 3.14 21.05
CA GLU A 408 -2.65 4.53 21.20
C GLU A 408 -1.47 5.48 21.50
N SER A 409 -0.48 5.03 22.26
CA SER A 409 0.75 5.81 22.51
C SER A 409 1.60 6.01 21.25
N PHE A 410 1.61 5.04 20.32
CA PHE A 410 2.21 5.17 19.00
C PHE A 410 1.44 6.18 18.14
N TYR A 411 0.10 6.06 18.04
CA TYR A 411 -0.72 7.05 17.31
C TYR A 411 -0.59 8.47 17.88
N ASN A 412 -0.41 8.60 19.19
CA ASN A 412 -0.21 9.89 19.85
C ASN A 412 1.13 10.57 19.49
N GLN A 413 2.14 9.84 19.02
CA GLN A 413 3.42 10.42 18.57
C GLN A 413 3.30 11.14 17.21
N PHE A 414 2.31 10.78 16.39
CA PHE A 414 2.05 11.47 15.13
C PHE A 414 1.29 12.80 15.28
N LYS A 415 0.98 13.21 16.52
CA LYS A 415 0.38 14.53 16.80
C LYS A 415 1.33 15.71 16.49
N ASP A 416 2.62 15.44 16.36
CA ASP A 416 3.62 16.45 16.03
C ASP A 416 3.67 16.78 14.52
N PHE A 417 3.04 15.98 13.66
CA PHE A 417 2.70 16.42 12.31
C PHE A 417 1.60 17.48 12.41
N ASP A 418 1.72 18.58 11.66
CA ASP A 418 0.73 19.66 11.65
C ASP A 418 -0.58 19.18 10.99
N LEU A 419 -1.34 18.37 11.73
CA LEU A 419 -2.64 17.85 11.36
C LEU A 419 -3.73 18.92 11.54
N ASN A 420 -3.38 20.21 11.52
CA ASN A 420 -4.32 21.29 11.24
C ASN A 420 -4.78 21.19 9.78
N ILE A 421 -5.40 20.06 9.44
CA ILE A 421 -6.29 19.91 8.31
C ILE A 421 -7.39 20.93 8.61
N PRO A 422 -7.49 22.04 7.86
CA PRO A 422 -8.66 22.88 7.97
C PRO A 422 -9.83 21.95 7.71
N HIS A 423 -10.79 21.87 8.64
CA HIS A 423 -12.05 21.20 8.36
C HIS A 423 -12.54 21.73 7.03
N GLU A 424 -12.39 20.93 5.97
CA GLU A 424 -12.98 21.25 4.69
C GLU A 424 -14.45 21.50 4.96
N GLN A 425 -14.96 22.59 4.40
CA GLN A 425 -16.38 22.90 4.45
C GLN A 425 -17.14 21.66 4.01
N GLU A 426 -17.80 21.00 4.97
CA GLU A 426 -18.76 19.96 4.69
C GLU A 426 -19.76 20.52 3.67
N SER A 427 -19.72 19.95 2.47
CA SER A 427 -20.73 20.18 1.46
C SER A 427 -22.10 19.85 2.08
N PRO A 428 -23.14 20.69 1.90
CA PRO A 428 -24.33 20.65 2.73
C PRO A 428 -25.19 19.43 2.38
N PHE A 429 -25.01 18.32 3.10
CA PHE A 429 -26.01 17.27 3.19
C PHE A 429 -27.02 17.64 4.28
N LEU A 430 -28.19 18.11 3.84
CA LEU A 430 -29.35 18.36 4.69
C LEU A 430 -29.87 17.06 5.35
N PRO A 431 -30.48 17.16 6.55
CA PRO A 431 -30.83 16.03 7.39
C PRO A 431 -32.21 15.48 7.06
N ASN A 432 -32.49 14.21 7.36
CA ASN A 432 -33.71 13.91 8.12
C ASN A 432 -33.73 12.52 8.79
N PRO A 433 -34.44 12.41 9.93
CA PRO A 433 -34.50 11.25 10.79
C PRO A 433 -35.69 10.34 10.44
N ARG A 434 -35.63 9.07 10.87
CA ARG A 434 -36.62 8.44 11.78
C ARG A 434 -36.40 6.94 11.96
N LEU A 435 -36.42 6.57 13.25
CA LEU A 435 -37.14 5.48 13.92
C LEU A 435 -37.10 4.06 13.30
N PHE A 436 -36.48 3.19 14.09
CA PHE A 436 -36.49 1.73 14.03
C PHE A 436 -37.91 1.14 14.18
N GLU A 437 -38.21 0.14 13.36
CA GLU A 437 -39.03 -1.01 13.77
C GLU A 437 -38.11 -2.25 13.80
N PRO A 438 -38.19 -3.12 14.84
CA PRO A 438 -37.35 -4.31 14.90
C PRO A 438 -37.97 -5.45 14.07
N PRO A 439 -37.20 -6.13 13.19
CA PRO A 439 -37.70 -7.34 12.57
C PRO A 439 -37.38 -8.59 13.39
N GLU A 440 -38.33 -9.51 13.31
CA GLU A 440 -38.41 -10.84 13.90
C GLU A 440 -37.13 -11.69 13.79
N ILE A 441 -36.84 -12.40 14.88
CA ILE A 441 -35.73 -13.36 15.00
C ILE A 441 -36.02 -14.58 14.10
N LYS A 442 -35.13 -14.81 13.13
CA LYS A 442 -35.04 -16.03 12.32
C LYS A 442 -33.81 -16.86 12.74
N PRO A 443 -33.86 -18.19 12.54
CA PRO A 443 -32.91 -19.14 13.13
C PRO A 443 -31.46 -18.88 12.73
N GLU A 444 -30.55 -19.23 13.65
CA GLU A 444 -29.11 -19.00 13.58
C GLU A 444 -28.52 -19.47 12.24
N LYS A 445 -28.05 -18.49 11.47
CA LYS A 445 -27.15 -18.70 10.35
C LYS A 445 -25.73 -18.92 10.90
N PRO A 446 -24.87 -19.66 10.18
CA PRO A 446 -23.46 -19.71 10.51
C PRO A 446 -22.89 -18.29 10.67
N PRO A 447 -21.93 -18.09 11.57
CA PRO A 447 -21.40 -16.76 11.90
C PRO A 447 -20.88 -16.08 10.62
N LYS A 448 -21.32 -14.84 10.43
CA LYS A 448 -20.89 -14.03 9.28
C LYS A 448 -19.42 -13.67 9.48
N LYS A 449 -18.55 -13.96 8.50
CA LYS A 449 -17.21 -13.37 8.43
C LYS A 449 -17.33 -11.84 8.54
N ARG A 450 -16.42 -11.21 9.29
CA ARG A 450 -16.35 -9.75 9.43
C ARG A 450 -16.11 -9.16 8.03
N LYS A 451 -16.93 -8.17 7.63
CA LYS A 451 -16.78 -7.50 6.34
C LYS A 451 -15.61 -6.54 6.40
N SER A 452 -14.74 -6.56 5.39
CA SER A 452 -13.67 -5.58 5.25
C SER A 452 -14.23 -4.16 5.01
N PRO A 453 -13.51 -3.09 5.36
CA PRO A 453 -13.85 -1.72 4.95
C PRO A 453 -14.24 -1.56 3.47
N LEU A 454 -13.51 -2.18 2.52
CA LEU A 454 -13.90 -2.13 1.10
C LEU A 454 -15.23 -2.86 0.83
N MET A 455 -15.48 -3.99 1.48
CA MET A 455 -16.79 -4.67 1.41
C MET A 455 -17.92 -3.84 2.02
N GLN A 456 -17.63 -3.08 3.09
CA GLN A 456 -18.59 -2.16 3.71
C GLN A 456 -18.88 -0.96 2.80
N ALA A 457 -17.86 -0.45 2.10
CA ALA A 457 -18.03 0.61 1.10
C ALA A 457 -18.85 0.14 -0.11
N ALA A 458 -18.63 -1.11 -0.58
CA ALA A 458 -19.41 -1.72 -1.65
C ALA A 458 -20.91 -1.82 -1.29
N ASP A 459 -21.25 -2.23 -0.06
CA ASP A 459 -22.63 -2.25 0.44
C ASP A 459 -23.31 -0.86 0.38
N LEU A 460 -22.57 0.23 0.58
CA LEU A 460 -23.07 1.61 0.48
C LEU A 460 -23.31 2.01 -0.97
N PHE A 461 -22.44 1.58 -1.88
CA PHE A 461 -22.56 1.83 -3.32
C PHE A 461 -23.84 1.18 -3.89
N ASP A 462 -24.13 -0.06 -3.49
CA ASP A 462 -25.32 -0.80 -3.92
C ASP A 462 -26.64 -0.23 -3.37
N ARG A 463 -26.64 0.32 -2.15
CA ARG A 463 -27.81 1.01 -1.59
C ARG A 463 -28.19 2.28 -2.36
N ASN A 464 -27.20 2.97 -2.91
CA ASN A 464 -27.43 4.18 -3.71
C ASN A 464 -27.93 3.86 -5.13
N ASN A 465 -27.53 2.74 -5.71
CA ASN A 465 -27.99 2.32 -7.05
C ASN A 465 -29.35 1.61 -7.04
N SER A 466 -29.70 0.90 -5.96
CA SER A 466 -30.98 0.17 -5.85
C SER A 466 -32.21 1.06 -5.56
N SER A 467 -32.01 2.30 -5.10
CA SER A 467 -33.11 3.24 -4.79
C SER A 467 -33.66 4.01 -6.00
N LYS A 468 -32.97 4.02 -7.14
CA LYS A 468 -33.43 4.69 -8.39
C LYS A 468 -34.33 3.84 -9.31
N GLY A 469 -34.60 2.57 -8.95
CA GLY A 469 -35.30 1.61 -9.83
C GLY A 469 -36.81 1.43 -9.65
N LYS A 470 -37.46 2.05 -8.65
CA LYS A 470 -38.89 1.78 -8.33
C LYS A 470 -39.81 3.01 -8.41
N GLN A 471 -39.76 3.76 -9.52
CA GLN A 471 -40.87 4.64 -9.90
C GLN A 471 -41.09 4.64 -11.42
N LYS A 472 -41.70 3.57 -11.96
CA LYS A 472 -42.50 3.63 -13.20
C LYS A 472 -43.23 2.30 -13.42
N LYS A 473 -44.48 2.22 -12.96
CA LYS A 473 -45.61 1.49 -13.60
C LYS A 473 -46.85 1.60 -12.72
N LYS A 474 -47.67 2.62 -12.98
CA LYS A 474 -49.13 2.60 -12.82
C LYS A 474 -49.70 3.79 -13.60
N LYS A 475 -50.06 3.54 -14.87
CA LYS A 475 -51.10 4.26 -15.65
C LYS A 475 -51.25 3.58 -17.01
N ARG A 476 -52.12 2.57 -17.08
CA ARG A 476 -53.31 2.53 -17.92
C ARG A 476 -54.14 1.31 -17.55
#